data_AF-A0A4Q2XWY6-F1
#
_entry.id   AF-A0A4Q2XWY6-F1
#
_cell.length_a   1.000
_cell.length_b   1.000
_cell.length_c   1.000
_cell.angle_alpha   90.00
_cell.angle_beta   90.00
_cell.angle_gamma   90.00
#
_symmetry.space_group_name_H-M   'P 1'
#
loop_
_entity.id
_entity.type
_entity.pdbx_description
1 polymer ?
#
loop_
_entity_poly.entity_id
_entity_poly.type
_entity_poly.pdbx_seq_one_letter_code
_entity_poly.pdbx_strand_id
1 'polypeptide(L)'
;MNNNSGPMLGGSMQGANNPDFSDAVTFAMFNSGANFNILTSIATTPSAGPYRYVRYLSSDIRTPTIAELEIYGGTLAGTPANLTANARDTGATLTWNTVSGATRYIVKRSTNPGGPYLTVDANVTGTSFTDTGLTAGTTYYYVVAAINAVGEGSPSAEVSAADQYAKWLTDSGQPGNAGFNQDSNGVPNGVRYMNPDGLRVSPVAGNPSFSSV
;
A
#
# COMPACT_ATOMS: atom_id res chain seq x y z
N MET A 1 -52.75 31.39 5.17
CA MET A 1 -51.47 31.53 4.46
C MET A 1 -50.71 30.23 4.66
N ASN A 2 -50.37 29.56 3.58
CA ASN A 2 -49.73 28.25 3.53
C ASN A 2 -48.28 28.33 4.01
N ASN A 3 -47.97 27.52 5.02
CA ASN A 3 -46.73 27.47 5.79
C ASN A 3 -45.55 26.83 5.03
N ASN A 4 -45.27 27.25 3.79
CA ASN A 4 -44.15 26.72 3.00
C ASN A 4 -42.82 27.45 3.27
N SER A 5 -42.60 27.94 4.49
CA SER A 5 -41.43 28.75 4.85
C SER A 5 -40.79 28.25 6.14
N GLY A 6 -40.27 27.02 6.11
CA GLY A 6 -39.49 26.46 7.21
C GLY A 6 -37.99 26.77 7.06
N PRO A 7 -37.21 26.83 8.16
CA PRO A 7 -35.77 26.95 8.10
C PRO A 7 -35.15 25.81 7.28
N MET A 8 -34.00 26.12 6.65
CA MET A 8 -33.21 25.25 5.77
C MET A 8 -33.86 24.85 4.42
N LEU A 9 -35.11 25.25 4.16
CA LEU A 9 -35.80 24.95 2.90
C LEU A 9 -35.02 25.47 1.69
N GLY A 10 -34.77 24.58 0.73
CA GLY A 10 -34.04 24.83 -0.52
C GLY A 10 -32.52 24.75 -0.39
N GLY A 11 -31.98 24.71 0.83
CA GLY A 11 -30.55 24.57 1.05
C GLY A 11 -29.99 23.19 0.72
N SER A 12 -28.67 23.07 0.80
CA SER A 12 -27.97 21.81 0.51
C SER A 12 -26.80 21.56 1.46
N MET A 13 -26.54 20.29 1.76
CA MET A 13 -25.30 19.85 2.40
C MET A 13 -24.29 19.44 1.33
N GLN A 14 -23.07 19.92 1.47
CA GLN A 14 -21.96 19.59 0.59
C GLN A 14 -20.75 19.09 1.38
N GLY A 15 -20.04 18.13 0.79
CA GLY A 15 -18.79 17.58 1.31
C GLY A 15 -17.65 17.79 0.33
N ALA A 16 -16.45 18.04 0.83
CA ALA A 16 -15.25 18.33 0.05
C ALA A 16 -13.99 17.75 0.72
N ASN A 17 -12.92 17.55 -0.04
CA ASN A 17 -11.60 17.22 0.51
C ASN A 17 -10.62 18.40 0.44
N ASN A 18 -10.94 19.44 -0.32
CA ASN A 18 -10.24 20.72 -0.29
C ASN A 18 -10.96 21.73 0.63
N PRO A 19 -10.22 22.53 1.42
CA PRO A 19 -10.81 23.49 2.37
C PRO A 19 -11.57 24.64 1.68
N ASP A 20 -11.29 24.91 0.41
CA ASP A 20 -12.00 25.91 -0.40
C ASP A 20 -13.27 25.36 -1.07
N PHE A 21 -13.59 24.08 -0.85
CA PHE A 21 -14.72 23.37 -1.46
C PHE A 21 -14.69 23.34 -3.00
N SER A 22 -13.50 23.44 -3.61
CA SER A 22 -13.31 23.33 -5.06
C SER A 22 -13.73 21.96 -5.63
N ASP A 23 -13.66 20.91 -4.81
CA ASP A 23 -14.06 19.53 -5.13
C ASP A 23 -15.40 19.14 -4.48
N ALA A 24 -16.25 20.12 -4.14
CA ALA A 24 -17.48 19.86 -3.39
C ALA A 24 -18.49 18.98 -4.13
N VAL A 25 -19.07 18.03 -3.38
CA VAL A 25 -20.16 17.16 -3.80
C VAL A 25 -21.38 17.42 -2.92
N THR A 26 -22.54 17.66 -3.55
CA THR A 26 -23.82 17.78 -2.84
C THR A 26 -24.34 16.40 -2.48
N PHE A 27 -24.52 16.14 -1.19
CA PHE A 27 -24.98 14.83 -0.70
C PHE A 27 -26.35 14.88 0.00
N ALA A 28 -26.91 16.08 0.24
CA ALA A 28 -28.27 16.25 0.73
C ALA A 28 -28.90 17.54 0.20
N MET A 29 -30.19 17.50 -0.10
CA MET A 29 -31.02 18.69 -0.41
C MET A 29 -32.22 18.74 0.52
N PHE A 30 -32.56 19.93 1.02
CA PHE A 30 -33.65 20.14 1.96
C PHE A 30 -34.89 20.67 1.22
N ASN A 31 -35.65 19.76 0.61
CA ASN A 31 -36.79 20.11 -0.24
C ASN A 31 -38.09 20.42 0.53
N SER A 32 -38.10 20.17 1.83
CA SER A 32 -39.19 20.53 2.74
C SER A 32 -38.61 21.25 3.95
N GLY A 33 -39.23 22.37 4.35
CA GLY A 33 -38.80 23.11 5.54
C GLY A 33 -39.03 22.28 6.80
N ALA A 34 -38.12 22.39 7.77
CA ALA A 34 -38.36 21.78 9.08
C ALA A 34 -39.56 22.47 9.76
N ASN A 35 -40.39 21.68 10.44
CA ASN A 35 -41.48 22.24 11.24
C ASN A 35 -40.91 22.91 12.50
N PHE A 36 -41.42 24.08 12.85
CA PHE A 36 -41.05 24.76 14.08
C PHE A 36 -41.38 23.87 15.30
N ASN A 37 -40.45 23.80 16.25
CA ASN A 37 -40.57 23.00 17.49
C ASN A 37 -40.68 21.48 17.29
N ILE A 38 -40.34 20.95 16.11
CA ILE A 38 -40.28 19.51 15.86
C ILE A 38 -38.85 19.14 15.47
N LEU A 39 -38.26 18.18 16.19
CA LEU A 39 -36.99 17.58 15.79
C LEU A 39 -37.18 16.87 14.45
N THR A 40 -36.54 17.36 13.40
CA THR A 40 -36.50 16.71 12.09
C THR A 40 -35.12 16.14 11.89
N SER A 41 -34.96 14.82 11.98
CA SER A 41 -33.69 14.14 11.70
C SER A 41 -33.60 13.77 10.22
N ILE A 42 -32.51 14.17 9.57
CA ILE A 42 -32.21 13.80 8.19
C ILE A 42 -30.87 13.07 8.21
N ALA A 43 -30.91 11.75 7.99
CA ALA A 43 -29.72 10.93 7.86
C ALA A 43 -29.35 10.82 6.38
N THR A 44 -28.12 11.19 6.04
CA THR A 44 -27.59 11.03 4.67
C THR A 44 -26.27 10.29 4.71
N THR A 45 -26.16 9.21 3.93
CA THR A 45 -24.89 8.55 3.65
C THR A 45 -24.32 9.05 2.32
N PRO A 46 -23.16 9.70 2.30
CA PRO A 46 -22.52 10.14 1.06
C PRO A 46 -22.36 9.01 0.05
N SER A 47 -22.71 9.26 -1.21
CA SER A 47 -22.49 8.30 -2.30
C SER A 47 -21.05 8.27 -2.82
N ALA A 48 -20.25 9.30 -2.53
CA ALA A 48 -18.90 9.49 -3.07
C ALA A 48 -17.76 9.26 -2.05
N GLY A 49 -18.07 8.64 -0.91
CA GLY A 49 -17.08 8.35 0.15
C GLY A 49 -16.99 9.45 1.22
N PRO A 50 -16.03 9.34 2.15
CA PRO A 50 -15.88 10.31 3.25
C PRO A 50 -15.40 11.67 2.73
N TYR A 51 -15.77 12.72 3.47
CA TYR A 51 -15.34 14.09 3.19
C TYR A 51 -14.54 14.65 4.38
N ARG A 52 -13.51 15.45 4.08
CA ARG A 52 -12.73 16.15 5.12
C ARG A 52 -13.41 17.42 5.61
N TYR A 53 -14.18 18.08 4.75
CA TYR A 53 -14.91 19.30 5.03
C TYR A 53 -16.38 19.13 4.68
N VAL A 54 -17.27 19.66 5.52
CA VAL A 54 -18.72 19.68 5.26
C VAL A 54 -19.22 21.12 5.43
N ARG A 55 -20.12 21.55 4.55
CA ARG A 55 -20.81 22.84 4.68
C ARG A 55 -22.30 22.70 4.38
N TYR A 56 -23.06 23.65 4.89
CA TYR A 56 -24.41 23.93 4.44
C TYR A 56 -24.40 25.18 3.55
N LEU A 57 -25.05 25.12 2.39
CA LEU A 57 -25.34 26.27 1.54
C LEU A 57 -26.82 26.62 1.62
N SER A 58 -27.14 27.85 2.03
CA SER A 58 -28.51 28.35 1.99
C SER A 58 -28.92 28.71 0.57
N SER A 59 -30.17 28.41 0.19
CA SER A 59 -30.76 28.85 -1.08
C SER A 59 -31.30 30.28 -1.05
N ASP A 60 -31.39 30.89 0.13
CA ASP A 60 -31.86 32.25 0.32
C ASP A 60 -30.95 33.06 1.28
N ILE A 61 -31.20 34.36 1.37
CA ILE A 61 -30.52 35.27 2.31
C ILE A 61 -30.90 35.04 3.79
N ARG A 62 -31.67 33.99 4.09
CA ARG A 62 -32.07 33.71 5.48
C ARG A 62 -30.96 32.95 6.19
N THR A 63 -30.86 33.21 7.48
CA THR A 63 -29.96 32.48 8.36
C THR A 63 -30.51 31.05 8.55
N PRO A 64 -29.79 30.00 8.12
CA PRO A 64 -30.18 28.65 8.47
C PRO A 64 -30.05 28.46 9.98
N THR A 65 -31.03 27.82 10.60
CA THR A 65 -30.95 27.39 12.00
C THR A 65 -30.73 25.89 12.03
N ILE A 66 -29.49 25.47 12.26
CA ILE A 66 -29.14 24.08 12.55
C ILE A 66 -29.06 23.98 14.07
N ALA A 67 -29.92 23.16 14.68
CA ALA A 67 -29.88 22.95 16.13
C ALA A 67 -28.71 22.04 16.54
N GLU A 68 -28.47 20.99 15.76
CA GLU A 68 -27.39 20.04 15.96
C GLU A 68 -26.94 19.47 14.61
N LEU A 69 -25.64 19.26 14.45
CA LEU A 69 -25.06 18.55 13.32
C LEU A 69 -24.17 17.44 13.87
N GLU A 70 -24.59 16.20 13.63
CA GLU A 70 -23.80 15.03 14.01
C GLU A 70 -23.13 14.44 12.77
N ILE A 71 -21.80 14.33 12.81
CA ILE A 71 -21.00 13.80 11.71
C ILE A 71 -20.36 12.50 12.17
N TYR A 72 -20.78 11.40 11.56
CA TYR A 72 -20.18 10.10 11.78
C TYR A 72 -19.09 9.84 10.73
N GLY A 73 -17.84 9.85 11.18
CA GLY A 73 -16.70 9.44 10.35
C GLY A 73 -16.52 7.92 10.37
N GLY A 74 -16.03 7.36 9.26
CA GLY A 74 -15.45 6.02 9.28
C GLY A 74 -13.97 6.07 9.67
N THR A 75 -13.46 5.02 10.30
CA THR A 75 -12.01 4.87 10.51
C THR A 75 -11.36 4.36 9.22
N LEU A 76 -10.24 4.96 8.82
CA LEU A 76 -9.40 4.40 7.75
C LEU A 76 -8.99 2.97 8.07
N ALA A 77 -8.55 2.23 7.06
CA ALA A 77 -8.08 0.87 7.27
C ALA A 77 -6.94 0.84 8.29
N GLY A 78 -6.88 -0.23 9.08
CA GLY A 78 -5.77 -0.44 10.00
C GLY A 78 -4.43 -0.64 9.26
N THR A 79 -3.34 -0.55 10.01
CA THR A 79 -2.00 -0.74 9.46
C THR A 79 -1.69 -2.23 9.29
N PRO A 80 -1.25 -2.70 8.11
CA PRO A 80 -0.73 -4.05 7.95
C PRO A 80 0.49 -4.29 8.86
N ALA A 81 0.46 -5.39 9.61
CA ALA A 81 1.54 -5.80 10.51
C ALA A 81 2.32 -6.99 9.93
N ASN A 82 3.52 -7.22 10.46
CA ASN A 82 4.39 -8.34 10.08
C ASN A 82 4.64 -8.42 8.57
N LEU A 83 4.84 -7.27 7.93
CA LEU A 83 5.31 -7.26 6.55
C LEU A 83 6.67 -7.98 6.52
N THR A 84 6.84 -8.90 5.59
CA THR A 84 8.12 -9.51 5.24
C THR A 84 8.31 -9.44 3.74
N ALA A 85 9.57 -9.38 3.29
CA ALA A 85 9.90 -9.36 1.87
C ALA A 85 11.13 -10.23 1.61
N ASN A 86 10.97 -11.25 0.77
CA ASN A 86 12.01 -12.19 0.40
C ASN A 86 12.35 -11.99 -1.07
N ALA A 87 13.51 -11.36 -1.35
CA ALA A 87 14.00 -11.13 -2.70
C ALA A 87 14.86 -12.30 -3.19
N ARG A 88 14.69 -12.66 -4.47
CA ARG A 88 15.49 -13.67 -5.17
C ARG A 88 15.51 -13.34 -6.66
N ASP A 89 16.71 -13.29 -7.24
CA ASP A 89 16.95 -12.97 -8.66
C ASP A 89 16.25 -11.66 -9.07
N THR A 90 15.25 -11.74 -9.94
CA THR A 90 14.51 -10.58 -10.47
C THR A 90 13.12 -10.42 -9.86
N GLY A 91 12.88 -10.99 -8.67
CA GLY A 91 11.61 -10.86 -7.97
C GLY A 91 11.71 -10.78 -6.45
N ALA A 92 10.63 -10.33 -5.82
CA ALA A 92 10.48 -10.33 -4.37
C ALA A 92 9.08 -10.79 -3.97
N THR A 93 9.00 -11.75 -3.05
CA THR A 93 7.73 -12.21 -2.48
C THR A 93 7.50 -11.55 -1.14
N LEU A 94 6.39 -10.83 -1.03
CA LEU A 94 5.96 -10.12 0.16
C LEU A 94 4.77 -10.83 0.80
N THR A 95 4.73 -10.82 2.13
CA THR A 95 3.59 -11.29 2.93
C THR A 95 3.35 -10.37 4.12
N TRP A 96 2.11 -10.26 4.56
CA TRP A 96 1.70 -9.45 5.72
C TRP A 96 0.46 -10.04 6.40
N ASN A 97 0.09 -9.51 7.57
CA ASN A 97 -1.13 -9.91 8.25
C ASN A 97 -2.39 -9.27 7.65
N THR A 98 -3.50 -10.00 7.66
CA THR A 98 -4.82 -9.46 7.31
C THR A 98 -5.18 -8.25 8.19
N VAL A 99 -5.81 -7.25 7.58
CA VAL A 99 -6.33 -6.07 8.27
C VAL A 99 -7.85 -6.17 8.25
N SER A 100 -8.48 -6.11 9.43
CA SER A 100 -9.94 -6.18 9.53
C SER A 100 -10.60 -5.03 8.78
N GLY A 101 -11.60 -5.36 7.95
CA GLY A 101 -12.33 -4.39 7.12
C GLY A 101 -11.57 -3.91 5.88
N ALA A 102 -10.36 -4.40 5.60
CA ALA A 102 -9.66 -4.11 4.36
C ALA A 102 -10.34 -4.80 3.17
N THR A 103 -10.55 -4.06 2.08
CA THR A 103 -11.06 -4.57 0.81
C THR A 103 -9.94 -4.90 -0.18
N ARG A 104 -8.79 -4.23 -0.05
CA ARG A 104 -7.57 -4.45 -0.84
C ARG A 104 -6.35 -3.80 -0.17
N TYR A 105 -5.18 -3.99 -0.76
CA TYR A 105 -3.91 -3.43 -0.33
C TYR A 105 -3.19 -2.72 -1.48
N ILE A 106 -2.44 -1.68 -1.15
CA ILE A 106 -1.46 -1.02 -2.03
C ILE A 106 -0.07 -1.45 -1.59
N VAL A 107 0.69 -2.01 -2.52
CA VAL A 107 2.12 -2.30 -2.36
C VAL A 107 2.92 -1.16 -2.96
N LYS A 108 3.82 -0.57 -2.17
CA LYS A 108 4.70 0.51 -2.63
C LYS A 108 6.15 0.11 -2.42
N ARG A 109 7.02 0.55 -3.33
CA ARG A 109 8.45 0.22 -3.38
C ARG A 109 9.31 1.46 -3.57
N SER A 110 10.48 1.47 -2.94
CA SER A 110 11.56 2.41 -3.21
C SER A 110 12.89 1.69 -3.36
N THR A 111 13.88 2.34 -3.98
CA THR A 111 15.30 1.94 -3.92
C THR A 111 16.05 2.68 -2.82
N ASN A 112 15.41 3.63 -2.13
CA ASN A 112 15.99 4.40 -1.03
C ASN A 112 15.27 4.06 0.28
N PRO A 113 15.99 3.91 1.40
CA PRO A 113 15.37 3.72 2.70
C PRO A 113 14.54 4.96 3.07
N GLY A 114 13.32 4.75 3.56
CA GLY A 114 12.40 5.84 3.90
C GLY A 114 11.69 6.49 2.71
N GLY A 115 11.92 6.00 1.48
CA GLY A 115 11.25 6.47 0.27
C GLY A 115 11.99 7.57 -0.50
N PRO A 116 11.30 8.30 -1.41
CA PRO A 116 9.87 8.20 -1.73
C PRO A 116 9.51 6.83 -2.32
N TYR A 117 8.30 6.33 -2.01
CA TYR A 117 7.80 5.06 -2.54
C TYR A 117 6.89 5.27 -3.74
N LEU A 118 7.07 4.44 -4.76
CA LEU A 118 6.20 4.34 -5.91
C LEU A 118 5.23 3.18 -5.74
N THR A 119 3.99 3.34 -6.19
CA THR A 119 3.01 2.25 -6.22
C THR A 119 3.44 1.20 -7.22
N VAL A 120 3.56 -0.04 -6.76
CA VAL A 120 3.80 -1.22 -7.60
C VAL A 120 2.47 -1.82 -8.04
N ASP A 121 1.56 -2.02 -7.08
CA ASP A 121 0.19 -2.46 -7.33
C ASP A 121 -0.75 -1.84 -6.30
N ALA A 122 -1.95 -1.43 -6.73
CA ALA A 122 -2.96 -0.79 -5.89
C ALA A 122 -4.19 -1.68 -5.63
N ASN A 123 -4.22 -2.91 -6.14
CA ASN A 123 -5.40 -3.77 -6.17
C ASN A 123 -5.17 -5.17 -5.60
N VAL A 124 -4.18 -5.34 -4.71
CA VAL A 124 -3.89 -6.65 -4.12
C VAL A 124 -5.00 -7.02 -3.14
N THR A 125 -5.75 -8.10 -3.40
CA THR A 125 -6.87 -8.54 -2.55
C THR A 125 -6.48 -9.57 -1.50
N GLY A 126 -5.34 -10.24 -1.68
CA GLY A 126 -4.76 -11.17 -0.72
C GLY A 126 -3.79 -10.49 0.26
N THR A 127 -3.12 -11.33 1.06
CA THR A 127 -2.09 -10.91 2.03
C THR A 127 -0.68 -11.29 1.59
N SER A 128 -0.50 -11.50 0.29
CA SER A 128 0.77 -11.81 -0.35
C SER A 128 0.83 -11.17 -1.72
N PHE A 129 2.02 -10.77 -2.14
CA PHE A 129 2.26 -10.21 -3.46
C PHE A 129 3.67 -10.58 -3.94
N THR A 130 3.81 -10.87 -5.23
CA THR A 130 5.12 -11.12 -5.85
C THR A 130 5.43 -9.98 -6.81
N ASP A 131 6.40 -9.15 -6.44
CA ASP A 131 6.98 -8.14 -7.31
C ASP A 131 7.96 -8.81 -8.27
N THR A 132 7.90 -8.46 -9.56
CA THR A 132 8.70 -9.09 -10.63
C THR A 132 9.35 -8.02 -11.51
N GLY A 133 10.37 -8.40 -12.27
CA GLY A 133 11.12 -7.46 -13.10
C GLY A 133 12.06 -6.56 -12.29
N LEU A 134 12.50 -7.02 -11.12
CA LEU A 134 13.51 -6.36 -10.30
C LEU A 134 14.90 -6.52 -10.92
N THR A 135 15.78 -5.58 -10.63
CA THR A 135 17.20 -5.69 -10.96
C THR A 135 17.90 -6.55 -9.91
N ALA A 136 18.52 -7.65 -10.33
CA ALA A 136 19.28 -8.53 -9.44
C ALA A 136 20.38 -7.74 -8.70
N GLY A 137 20.59 -8.06 -7.43
CA GLY A 137 21.58 -7.40 -6.57
C GLY A 137 21.19 -6.00 -6.07
N THR A 138 20.03 -5.48 -6.45
CA THR A 138 19.52 -4.19 -5.93
C THR A 138 18.71 -4.42 -4.66
N THR A 139 18.95 -3.60 -3.63
CA THR A 139 18.10 -3.56 -2.43
C THR A 139 16.87 -2.69 -2.69
N TYR A 140 15.71 -3.24 -2.41
CA TYR A 140 14.43 -2.54 -2.47
C TYR A 140 13.82 -2.42 -1.08
N TYR A 141 13.03 -1.37 -0.88
CA TYR A 141 12.33 -1.08 0.38
C TYR A 141 10.84 -1.05 0.12
N TYR A 142 10.07 -1.77 0.93
CA TYR A 142 8.64 -1.95 0.73
C TYR A 142 7.85 -1.48 1.92
N VAL A 143 6.70 -0.88 1.61
CA VAL A 143 5.62 -0.63 2.56
C VAL A 143 4.30 -1.10 1.94
N VAL A 144 3.38 -1.55 2.77
CA VAL A 144 2.04 -1.96 2.35
C VAL A 144 1.00 -1.17 3.14
N ALA A 145 0.00 -0.63 2.45
CA ALA A 145 -1.13 0.04 3.07
C ALA A 145 -2.42 -0.72 2.77
N ALA A 146 -3.29 -0.87 3.76
CA ALA A 146 -4.63 -1.41 3.54
C ALA A 146 -5.58 -0.30 3.05
N ILE A 147 -6.57 -0.68 2.25
CA ILE A 147 -7.69 0.18 1.85
C ILE A 147 -8.99 -0.45 2.36
N ASN A 148 -9.88 0.35 2.91
CA ASN A 148 -11.27 -0.02 3.20
C ASN A 148 -12.24 0.91 2.45
N ALA A 149 -13.54 0.83 2.76
CA ALA A 149 -14.57 1.68 2.16
C ALA A 149 -14.38 3.19 2.44
N VAL A 150 -13.62 3.54 3.49
CA VAL A 150 -13.29 4.91 3.86
C VAL A 150 -12.08 5.40 3.08
N GLY A 151 -11.04 4.58 2.94
CA GLY A 151 -9.86 4.91 2.16
C GLY A 151 -8.60 4.15 2.57
N GLU A 152 -7.46 4.65 2.10
CA GLU A 152 -6.12 4.13 2.42
C GLU A 152 -5.73 4.47 3.87
N GLY A 153 -5.34 3.44 4.64
CA GLY A 153 -4.79 3.58 5.98
C GLY A 153 -3.31 3.94 6.00
N SER A 154 -2.75 4.08 7.21
CA SER A 154 -1.31 4.27 7.36
C SER A 154 -0.53 3.04 6.86
N PRO A 155 0.62 3.24 6.20
CA PRO A 155 1.43 2.13 5.71
C PRO A 155 2.02 1.31 6.86
N SER A 156 2.38 0.07 6.56
CA SER A 156 3.16 -0.81 7.44
C SER A 156 4.51 -0.19 7.80
N ALA A 157 5.19 -0.80 8.78
CA ALA A 157 6.63 -0.60 8.91
C ALA A 157 7.32 -0.98 7.59
N GLU A 158 8.38 -0.25 7.26
CA GLU A 158 9.23 -0.56 6.10
C GLU A 158 9.97 -1.87 6.33
N VAL A 159 10.10 -2.66 5.26
CA VAL A 159 11.06 -3.77 5.19
C VAL A 159 11.98 -3.60 3.99
N SER A 160 13.25 -3.99 4.17
CA SER A 160 14.18 -4.13 3.05
C SER A 160 14.11 -5.54 2.48
N ALA A 161 14.26 -5.64 1.16
CA ALA A 161 14.41 -6.88 0.42
C ALA A 161 15.67 -6.74 -0.44
N ALA A 162 16.67 -7.57 -0.16
CA ALA A 162 17.88 -7.65 -0.95
C ALA A 162 18.08 -9.09 -1.37
N ASP A 163 18.39 -9.30 -2.64
CA ASP A 163 18.81 -10.62 -3.10
C ASP A 163 20.22 -10.91 -2.53
N GLN A 164 20.24 -11.66 -1.42
CA GLN A 164 21.50 -12.04 -0.77
C GLN A 164 22.34 -12.99 -1.63
N TYR A 165 21.75 -13.59 -2.67
CA TYR A 165 22.44 -14.50 -3.59
C TYR A 165 23.21 -13.74 -4.66
N ALA A 166 22.63 -12.67 -5.23
CA ALA A 166 23.27 -11.86 -6.28
C ALA A 166 24.62 -11.24 -5.85
N LYS A 167 24.79 -10.90 -4.56
CA LYS A 167 26.06 -10.34 -4.05
C LYS A 167 27.26 -11.25 -4.31
N TRP A 168 27.06 -12.56 -4.38
CA TRP A 168 28.13 -13.54 -4.63
C TRP A 168 28.39 -13.79 -6.13
N LEU A 169 27.46 -13.42 -7.03
CA LEU A 169 27.63 -13.55 -8.48
C LEU A 169 28.36 -12.35 -9.11
N THR A 170 28.29 -11.16 -8.51
CA THR A 170 28.81 -9.90 -9.10
C THR A 170 30.12 -9.39 -8.48
N ASP A 171 30.84 -10.18 -7.68
CA ASP A 171 32.21 -9.80 -7.32
C ASP A 171 33.08 -9.85 -8.59
N SER A 172 33.19 -8.71 -9.26
CA SER A 172 33.76 -8.53 -10.59
C SER A 172 35.29 -8.59 -10.60
N GLY A 173 35.91 -9.05 -9.52
CA GLY A 173 37.26 -9.59 -9.61
C GLY A 173 37.17 -10.86 -10.45
N GLN A 174 37.48 -10.78 -11.75
CA GLN A 174 37.88 -11.96 -12.52
C GLN A 174 38.82 -12.76 -11.60
N PRO A 175 38.44 -13.97 -11.13
CA PRO A 175 39.45 -14.86 -10.60
C PRO A 175 40.29 -15.14 -11.84
N GLY A 176 41.45 -14.51 -11.93
CA GLY A 176 42.44 -14.85 -12.93
C GLY A 176 42.62 -16.36 -12.80
N ASN A 177 42.09 -17.10 -13.77
CA ASN A 177 41.97 -18.55 -13.73
C ASN A 177 41.05 -19.08 -12.60
N ALA A 178 39.75 -19.23 -12.88
CA ALA A 178 38.81 -20.04 -12.08
C ALA A 178 39.09 -21.56 -12.21
N GLY A 179 40.36 -21.95 -12.13
CA GLY A 179 40.81 -23.32 -11.92
C GLY A 179 41.21 -23.48 -10.45
N PHE A 180 41.19 -24.71 -9.95
CA PHE A 180 41.61 -25.15 -8.61
C PHE A 180 43.09 -24.87 -8.28
N ASN A 181 43.59 -23.68 -8.55
CA ASN A 181 44.99 -23.32 -8.35
C ASN A 181 45.14 -22.46 -7.10
N GLN A 182 46.22 -22.74 -6.37
CA GLN A 182 46.63 -21.99 -5.20
C GLN A 182 46.85 -20.51 -5.57
N ASP A 183 46.55 -19.59 -4.66
CA ASP A 183 47.06 -18.22 -4.81
C ASP A 183 48.60 -18.21 -4.83
N SER A 184 49.20 -17.05 -5.09
CA SER A 184 50.66 -16.88 -5.12
C SER A 184 51.36 -17.21 -3.79
N ASN A 185 50.60 -17.51 -2.73
CA ASN A 185 51.09 -17.86 -1.40
C ASN A 185 50.85 -19.34 -1.04
N GLY A 186 50.37 -20.16 -1.98
CA GLY A 186 50.14 -21.59 -1.75
C GLY A 186 48.84 -21.91 -1.01
N VAL A 187 47.93 -20.93 -0.86
CA VAL A 187 46.64 -21.13 -0.19
C VAL A 187 45.62 -21.65 -1.21
N PRO A 188 44.87 -22.74 -0.92
CA PRO A 188 43.82 -23.21 -1.82
C PRO A 188 42.71 -22.17 -1.99
N ASN A 189 42.46 -21.74 -3.23
CA ASN A 189 41.36 -20.85 -3.57
C ASN A 189 40.11 -21.69 -3.82
N GLY A 190 39.24 -21.81 -2.81
CA GLY A 190 37.98 -22.53 -2.96
C GLY A 190 36.93 -21.66 -3.67
N VAL A 191 36.46 -22.07 -4.85
CA VAL A 191 35.22 -21.53 -5.43
C VAL A 191 34.05 -22.24 -4.73
N ARG A 192 33.25 -21.49 -3.95
CA ARG A 192 32.03 -22.01 -3.33
C ARG A 192 30.87 -21.87 -4.30
N TYR A 193 30.48 -22.97 -4.92
CA TYR A 193 29.19 -23.09 -5.62
C TYR A 193 28.13 -23.59 -4.62
N MET A 194 27.07 -22.82 -4.42
CA MET A 194 25.86 -23.30 -3.73
C MET A 194 24.83 -23.69 -4.78
N ASN A 195 24.58 -24.99 -4.93
CA ASN A 195 23.43 -25.50 -5.68
C ASN A 195 22.25 -25.70 -4.69
N PRO A 196 21.14 -24.95 -4.80
CA PRO A 196 20.00 -25.08 -3.89
C PRO A 196 19.38 -26.49 -3.89
N ASP A 197 19.49 -27.23 -5.00
CA ASP A 197 18.97 -28.61 -5.13
C ASP A 197 20.00 -29.67 -4.67
N GLY A 198 21.14 -29.24 -4.14
CA GLY A 198 22.26 -30.07 -3.73
C GLY A 198 23.27 -30.31 -4.85
N LEU A 199 24.54 -30.48 -4.48
CA LEU A 199 25.59 -30.86 -5.43
C LEU A 199 25.65 -32.38 -5.52
N ARG A 200 25.46 -32.97 -6.71
CA ARG A 200 25.78 -34.39 -6.92
C ARG A 200 27.23 -34.53 -7.35
N VAL A 201 28.01 -35.25 -6.55
CA VAL A 201 29.34 -35.70 -6.93
C VAL A 201 29.19 -37.09 -7.54
N SER A 202 29.50 -37.23 -8.83
CA SER A 202 29.59 -38.55 -9.45
C SER A 202 31.04 -39.03 -9.37
N PRO A 203 31.36 -40.06 -8.56
CA PRO A 203 32.67 -40.65 -8.57
C PRO A 203 32.81 -41.52 -9.82
N VAL A 204 33.14 -40.91 -10.95
CA VAL A 204 33.69 -41.65 -12.09
C VAL A 204 35.19 -41.71 -11.89
N ALA A 205 35.75 -42.92 -11.81
CA ALA A 205 37.19 -43.12 -11.67
C ALA A 205 37.91 -42.42 -12.83
N GLY A 206 38.69 -41.38 -12.51
CA GLY A 206 39.56 -40.67 -13.45
C GLY A 206 39.15 -39.26 -13.84
N ASN A 207 37.91 -38.82 -13.59
CA ASN A 207 37.53 -37.41 -13.76
C ASN A 207 36.24 -37.06 -13.01
N PRO A 208 36.31 -36.42 -11.82
CA PRO A 208 35.10 -35.96 -11.15
C PRO A 208 34.42 -34.88 -11.98
N SER A 209 33.20 -35.14 -12.45
CA SER A 209 32.37 -34.14 -13.12
C SER A 209 31.33 -33.57 -12.16
N PHE A 210 31.08 -32.27 -12.29
CA PHE A 210 30.00 -31.58 -11.61
C PHE A 210 28.85 -31.41 -12.59
N SER A 211 27.64 -31.83 -12.20
CA SER A 211 26.42 -31.53 -12.93
C SER A 211 25.42 -30.87 -11.99
N SER A 212 24.67 -29.88 -12.48
CA SER A 212 23.44 -29.43 -11.82
C SER A 212 22.41 -30.57 -11.86
N VAL A 213 21.55 -30.60 -10.86
CA VAL A 213 20.32 -31.43 -10.89
C VAL A 213 19.27 -30.68 -11.69
#